data_AF-A0A538QD68-F1
#
_entry.id   AF-A0A538QD68-F1
#
_cell.length_a   1.000
_cell.length_b   1.000
_cell.length_c   1.000
_cell.angle_alpha   90.00
_cell.angle_beta   90.00
_cell.angle_gamma   90.00
#
_symmetry.space_group_name_H-M   'P 1'
#
loop_
_entity.id
_entity.type
_entity.pdbx_description
1 polymer ?
#
loop_
_entity_poly.entity_id
_entity_poly.type
_entity_poly.pdbx_seq_one_letter_code
_entity_poly.pdbx_strand_id
1 'polypeptide(L)'
;MHGTHTEGCDEAPAAPPHSTTATPIETVTCNFDCTPASCGDGKINKARGEECDDKTNNGIHNDCTDTCKRNVCGDGKQATLGTIHEDCDDGVNNGTPGDACSAACDLQGCGNGVIDVGEQCDDGNTSDCGTCNSTCTVFTPASAATGLIFAAAAKDMKVTDTFTVRDGATMKTFGFTTNTNNTDPLKIIFDPMDATDTNNQMAIKIGVAISASGLHILAAQLGVTGIVNLTHTLATSQGDLDIADNVSTSNFAVFGMTGGHAGDCGAGVGCMQNNDCASHVCKVDHTCQ
;
A
#
# COMPACT_ATOMS: atom_id res chain seq x y z
N MET A 1 -15.00 -49.12 48.22
CA MET A 1 -15.29 -50.15 47.21
C MET A 1 -14.03 -50.29 46.39
N HIS A 2 -13.39 -51.47 46.44
CA HIS A 2 -12.19 -51.77 45.66
C HIS A 2 -12.60 -51.99 44.19
N GLY A 3 -12.12 -51.14 43.29
CA GLY A 3 -12.18 -51.35 41.85
C GLY A 3 -10.95 -52.12 41.38
N THR A 4 -11.15 -53.09 40.49
CA THR A 4 -10.14 -54.05 40.01
C THR A 4 -9.46 -53.59 38.70
N HIS A 5 -9.10 -52.31 38.57
CA HIS A 5 -8.34 -51.84 37.43
C HIS A 5 -6.94 -51.42 37.89
N THR A 6 -5.91 -52.13 37.40
CA THR A 6 -4.51 -51.70 37.49
C THR A 6 -4.30 -50.59 36.46
N GLU A 7 -4.64 -49.35 36.84
CA GLU A 7 -4.26 -48.15 36.09
C GLU A 7 -2.87 -47.74 36.61
N GLY A 8 -1.89 -47.51 35.73
CA GLY A 8 -0.49 -47.24 36.10
C GLY A 8 -0.24 -45.97 36.95
N CYS A 9 -1.31 -45.27 37.35
CA CYS A 9 -1.32 -44.06 38.14
C CYS A 9 -1.93 -44.20 39.55
N ASP A 10 -2.36 -45.40 39.92
CA ASP A 10 -2.91 -45.70 41.26
C ASP A 10 -1.85 -46.11 42.29
N GLU A 11 -0.58 -46.31 41.89
CA GLU A 11 0.49 -46.63 42.83
C GLU A 11 1.11 -45.36 43.42
N ALA A 12 0.46 -44.80 44.43
CA ALA A 12 1.15 -43.93 45.38
C ALA A 12 2.33 -44.71 46.00
N PRO A 13 3.53 -44.12 46.17
CA PRO A 13 4.60 -44.79 46.90
C PRO A 13 4.06 -45.19 48.26
N ALA A 14 4.15 -46.49 48.59
CA ALA A 14 3.55 -47.09 49.77
C ALA A 14 3.77 -46.23 51.02
N ALA A 15 2.73 -45.47 51.41
CA ALA A 15 2.77 -44.72 52.65
C ALA A 15 2.82 -45.73 53.81
N PRO A 16 3.61 -45.49 54.87
CA PRO A 16 3.56 -46.31 56.06
C PRO A 16 2.12 -46.29 56.62
N PRO A 17 1.68 -47.35 57.34
CA PRO A 17 0.26 -47.68 57.58
C PRO A 17 -0.57 -46.68 58.42
N HIS A 18 -0.11 -45.45 58.63
CA HIS A 18 -0.81 -44.40 59.37
C HIS A 18 -0.59 -42.97 58.82
N SER A 19 -0.48 -42.77 57.51
CA SER A 19 -0.51 -41.41 56.93
C SER A 19 -1.68 -41.23 55.97
N THR A 20 -2.70 -40.49 56.42
CA THR A 20 -3.84 -40.05 55.59
C THR A 20 -3.51 -38.81 54.75
N THR A 21 -2.23 -38.54 54.50
CA THR A 21 -1.76 -37.33 53.79
C THR A 21 -0.77 -37.67 52.68
N ALA A 22 -0.98 -38.75 51.94
CA ALA A 22 -0.34 -38.90 50.64
C ALA A 22 -0.93 -37.83 49.71
N THR A 23 -0.34 -36.64 49.70
CA THR A 23 -0.61 -35.65 48.67
C THR A 23 -0.20 -36.30 47.34
N PRO A 24 -1.11 -36.40 46.36
CA PRO A 24 -0.74 -36.85 45.03
C PRO A 24 0.43 -36.00 44.53
N ILE A 25 1.36 -36.61 43.80
CA ILE A 25 2.53 -35.91 43.25
C ILE A 25 2.47 -36.09 41.74
N GLU A 26 2.63 -35.01 40.98
CA GLU A 26 2.82 -35.14 39.53
C GLU A 26 4.12 -35.87 39.20
N THR A 27 4.03 -36.78 38.25
CA THR A 27 5.16 -37.54 37.72
C THR A 27 5.16 -37.48 36.19
N VAL A 28 6.19 -38.07 35.57
CA VAL A 28 6.25 -38.21 34.11
C VAL A 28 5.11 -39.06 33.53
N THR A 29 4.35 -39.79 34.34
CA THR A 29 3.26 -40.66 33.87
C THR A 29 1.89 -40.30 34.42
N CYS A 30 1.79 -39.49 35.47
CA CYS A 30 0.53 -39.30 36.21
C CYS A 30 0.32 -37.87 36.70
N ASN A 31 -0.93 -37.43 36.61
CA ASN A 31 -1.45 -36.15 37.07
C ASN A 31 -1.80 -36.19 38.57
N PHE A 32 -2.03 -35.02 39.18
CA PHE A 32 -2.46 -34.93 40.58
C PHE A 32 -3.82 -35.59 40.88
N ASP A 33 -4.68 -35.74 39.88
CA ASP A 33 -5.99 -36.39 39.97
C ASP A 33 -5.96 -37.86 39.49
N CYS A 34 -4.77 -38.46 39.45
CA CYS A 34 -4.53 -39.85 39.08
C CYS A 34 -4.91 -40.22 37.63
N THR A 35 -5.17 -39.25 36.76
CA THR A 35 -5.28 -39.51 35.32
C THR A 35 -3.89 -39.63 34.69
N PRO A 36 -3.74 -40.37 33.57
CA PRO A 36 -2.48 -40.42 32.83
C PRO A 36 -2.01 -39.01 32.46
N ALA A 37 -0.72 -38.73 32.63
CA ALA A 37 -0.09 -37.51 32.16
C ALA A 37 0.17 -37.64 30.65
N SER A 38 -0.45 -36.77 29.85
CA SER A 38 -0.31 -36.78 28.40
C SER A 38 -0.55 -35.40 27.83
N CYS A 39 0.31 -35.02 26.89
CA CYS A 39 0.08 -33.86 26.07
C CYS A 39 -1.29 -33.93 25.37
N GLY A 40 -2.07 -32.87 25.54
CA GLY A 40 -3.45 -32.74 25.05
C GLY A 40 -4.54 -33.06 26.08
N ASP A 41 -4.18 -33.34 27.35
CA ASP A 41 -5.16 -33.62 28.41
C ASP A 41 -5.70 -32.34 29.09
N GLY A 42 -5.15 -31.18 28.73
CA GLY A 42 -5.52 -29.87 29.26
C GLY A 42 -4.84 -29.49 30.57
N LYS A 43 -3.79 -30.19 30.96
CA LYS A 43 -2.98 -29.91 32.16
C LYS A 43 -1.53 -29.78 31.74
N ILE A 44 -0.82 -28.82 32.34
CA ILE A 44 0.62 -28.64 32.08
C ILE A 44 1.39 -29.60 32.99
N ASN A 45 1.85 -30.73 32.44
CA ASN A 45 2.64 -31.71 33.18
C ASN A 45 4.13 -31.34 33.20
N LYS A 46 4.53 -30.50 34.16
CA LYS A 46 5.93 -30.03 34.26
C LYS A 46 6.94 -31.16 34.43
N ALA A 47 6.54 -32.26 35.09
CA ALA A 47 7.41 -33.43 35.26
C ALA A 47 7.73 -34.12 33.93
N ARG A 48 6.80 -34.09 32.94
CA ARG A 48 7.02 -34.53 31.55
C ARG A 48 7.76 -33.50 30.69
N GLY A 49 7.98 -32.30 31.22
CA GLY A 49 8.60 -31.20 30.48
C GLY A 49 7.62 -30.42 29.60
N GLU A 50 6.32 -30.51 29.85
CA GLU A 50 5.33 -29.70 29.14
C GLU A 50 5.43 -28.22 29.55
N GLU A 51 5.31 -27.34 28.57
CA GLU A 51 5.35 -25.87 28.74
C GLU A 51 3.98 -25.24 28.56
N CYS A 52 3.08 -25.93 27.86
CA CYS A 52 1.70 -25.56 27.54
C CYS A 52 0.88 -26.84 27.36
N ASP A 53 -0.45 -26.72 27.42
CA ASP A 53 -1.38 -27.77 27.00
C ASP A 53 -2.74 -27.15 26.64
N ASP A 54 -3.00 -27.02 25.35
CA ASP A 54 -4.25 -26.46 24.80
C ASP A 54 -5.21 -27.55 24.30
N LYS A 55 -5.09 -28.77 24.85
CA LYS A 55 -5.94 -29.92 24.50
C LYS A 55 -5.87 -30.25 23.01
N THR A 56 -7.02 -30.24 22.33
CA THR A 56 -7.17 -30.49 20.90
C THR A 56 -6.56 -29.40 20.03
N ASN A 57 -6.22 -28.24 20.60
CA ASN A 57 -5.57 -27.15 19.89
C ASN A 57 -4.04 -27.26 19.94
N ASN A 58 -3.47 -28.35 20.45
CA ASN A 58 -2.05 -28.63 20.27
C ASN A 58 -1.77 -28.97 18.81
N GLY A 59 -0.74 -28.38 18.22
CA GLY A 59 -0.29 -28.70 16.87
C GLY A 59 0.83 -27.79 16.40
N ILE A 60 1.53 -28.19 15.34
CA ILE A 60 2.68 -27.43 14.79
C ILE A 60 2.34 -26.01 14.34
N HIS A 61 1.06 -25.72 14.11
CA HIS A 61 0.58 -24.40 13.72
C HIS A 61 -0.05 -23.60 14.86
N ASN A 62 -0.08 -24.13 16.08
CA ASN A 62 -0.69 -23.46 17.23
C ASN A 62 0.38 -22.92 18.18
N ASP A 63 -0.04 -22.05 19.11
CA ASP A 63 0.79 -21.55 20.23
C ASP A 63 1.42 -22.69 21.04
N CYS A 64 0.74 -23.85 21.13
CA CYS A 64 1.22 -25.05 21.76
C CYS A 64 1.41 -26.17 20.73
N THR A 65 2.63 -26.68 20.62
CA THR A 65 2.98 -27.73 19.66
C THR A 65 2.38 -29.10 20.03
N ASP A 66 2.43 -30.05 19.09
CA ASP A 66 2.03 -31.45 19.28
C ASP A 66 2.81 -32.20 20.37
N THR A 67 3.93 -31.64 20.81
CA THR A 67 4.76 -32.14 21.90
C THR A 67 4.66 -31.31 23.18
N CYS A 68 3.63 -30.46 23.30
CA CYS A 68 3.37 -29.59 24.44
C CYS A 68 4.54 -28.66 24.80
N LYS A 69 5.20 -28.19 23.75
CA LYS A 69 6.19 -27.10 23.81
C LYS A 69 5.57 -25.84 23.27
N ARG A 70 5.94 -24.69 23.86
CA ARG A 70 5.53 -23.40 23.32
C ARG A 70 6.15 -23.25 21.95
N ASN A 71 5.32 -22.85 21.00
CA ASN A 71 5.79 -22.49 19.69
C ASN A 71 6.53 -21.15 19.76
N VAL A 72 7.68 -21.06 19.12
CA VAL A 72 8.53 -19.87 19.11
C VAL A 72 9.27 -19.75 17.78
N CYS A 73 9.33 -18.52 17.29
CA CYS A 73 10.08 -18.21 16.09
C CYS A 73 11.51 -18.77 16.12
N GLY A 74 11.84 -19.58 15.12
CA GLY A 74 13.15 -20.21 14.95
C GLY A 74 13.23 -21.65 15.46
N ASP A 75 12.10 -22.24 15.89
CA ASP A 75 12.04 -23.67 16.25
C ASP A 75 11.72 -24.59 15.05
N GLY A 76 11.39 -23.99 13.90
CA GLY A 76 11.06 -24.67 12.65
C GLY A 76 9.62 -25.15 12.57
N LYS A 77 8.71 -24.62 13.40
CA LYS A 77 7.28 -24.96 13.43
C LYS A 77 6.42 -23.70 13.28
N GLN A 78 6.15 -23.29 12.05
CA GLN A 78 5.36 -22.09 11.77
C GLN A 78 3.98 -22.03 12.50
N ALA A 79 3.86 -21.16 13.50
CA ALA A 79 2.63 -20.86 14.24
C ALA A 79 1.69 -19.94 13.42
N THR A 80 0.68 -20.50 12.75
CA THR A 80 -0.31 -19.71 11.98
C THR A 80 -1.66 -19.54 12.69
N LEU A 81 -1.87 -20.26 13.80
CA LEU A 81 -3.09 -20.29 14.59
C LEU A 81 -2.77 -19.92 16.04
N GLY A 82 -3.63 -19.12 16.67
CA GLY A 82 -3.48 -18.73 18.07
C GLY A 82 -3.10 -17.26 18.22
N THR A 83 -2.36 -16.96 19.29
CA THR A 83 -1.92 -15.60 19.63
C THR A 83 -0.50 -15.29 19.17
N ILE A 84 0.31 -16.32 18.94
CA ILE A 84 1.60 -16.24 18.28
C ILE A 84 1.33 -16.43 16.78
N HIS A 85 1.74 -15.46 15.97
CA HIS A 85 1.58 -15.50 14.52
C HIS A 85 2.94 -15.36 13.86
N GLU A 86 3.26 -16.33 13.02
CA GLU A 86 4.49 -16.45 12.25
C GLU A 86 4.11 -16.67 10.79
N ASP A 87 4.56 -15.77 9.91
CA ASP A 87 4.34 -15.87 8.47
C ASP A 87 5.23 -16.93 7.83
N CYS A 88 6.29 -17.31 8.52
CA CYS A 88 7.27 -18.34 8.15
C CYS A 88 8.02 -18.84 9.39
N ASP A 89 8.64 -20.01 9.33
CA ASP A 89 9.65 -20.41 10.31
C ASP A 89 10.60 -21.47 9.71
N ASP A 90 11.74 -21.00 9.19
CA ASP A 90 12.82 -21.83 8.65
C ASP A 90 13.83 -22.26 9.74
N GLY A 91 13.42 -22.12 11.00
CA GLY A 91 14.15 -22.52 12.18
C GLY A 91 15.39 -21.64 12.41
N VAL A 92 16.53 -22.29 12.58
CA VAL A 92 17.82 -21.61 12.79
C VAL A 92 18.28 -20.76 11.59
N ASN A 93 17.61 -20.87 10.43
CA ASN A 93 17.97 -20.12 9.23
C ASN A 93 17.28 -18.75 9.15
N ASN A 94 16.27 -18.49 10.00
CA ASN A 94 15.55 -17.22 10.03
C ASN A 94 16.51 -16.02 10.08
N GLY A 95 16.31 -15.05 9.19
CA GLY A 95 17.14 -13.86 9.05
C GLY A 95 18.50 -14.08 8.37
N THR A 96 18.74 -15.26 7.78
CA THR A 96 19.94 -15.46 6.96
C THR A 96 19.83 -14.66 5.64
N PRO A 97 20.94 -14.12 5.11
CA PRO A 97 20.89 -13.32 3.88
C PRO A 97 20.32 -14.11 2.70
N GLY A 98 19.22 -13.62 2.11
CA GLY A 98 18.51 -14.28 1.01
C GLY A 98 17.46 -15.30 1.46
N ASP A 99 17.24 -15.43 2.77
CA ASP A 99 16.11 -16.19 3.30
C ASP A 99 14.80 -15.40 3.16
N ALA A 100 13.71 -16.09 2.85
CA ALA A 100 12.39 -15.50 2.79
C ALA A 100 11.79 -15.30 4.19
N CYS A 101 12.44 -15.82 5.24
CA CYS A 101 11.97 -15.65 6.61
C CYS A 101 12.86 -14.73 7.44
N SER A 102 12.28 -13.68 8.03
CA SER A 102 12.99 -12.73 8.88
C SER A 102 13.38 -13.38 10.21
N ALA A 103 14.32 -12.76 10.96
CA ALA A 103 14.65 -13.21 12.31
C ALA A 103 13.48 -13.09 13.31
N ALA A 104 12.40 -12.39 12.93
CA ALA A 104 11.16 -12.26 13.69
C ALA A 104 10.02 -13.12 13.13
N CYS A 105 10.31 -14.00 12.16
CA CYS A 105 9.33 -14.89 11.51
C CYS A 105 8.27 -14.17 10.67
N ASP A 106 8.65 -13.03 10.13
CA ASP A 106 7.89 -12.31 9.11
C ASP A 106 8.39 -12.74 7.73
N LEU A 107 7.49 -12.86 6.74
CA LEU A 107 7.90 -13.08 5.37
C LEU A 107 8.64 -11.86 4.85
N GLN A 108 9.89 -12.07 4.46
CA GLN A 108 10.72 -11.08 3.79
C GLN A 108 10.48 -11.10 2.28
N GLY A 109 10.52 -9.92 1.70
CA GLY A 109 10.61 -9.73 0.26
C GLY A 109 9.59 -8.74 -0.28
N CYS A 110 9.95 -8.25 -1.45
CA CYS A 110 9.26 -7.16 -2.13
C CYS A 110 7.74 -7.32 -2.16
N GLY A 111 7.07 -6.25 -1.75
CA GLY A 111 5.63 -6.11 -1.68
C GLY A 111 5.03 -6.49 -0.33
N ASN A 112 5.84 -6.72 0.70
CA ASN A 112 5.34 -6.98 2.07
C ASN A 112 5.10 -5.68 2.87
N GLY A 113 5.46 -4.52 2.31
CA GLY A 113 5.32 -3.21 2.95
C GLY A 113 6.44 -2.86 3.93
N VAL A 114 7.50 -3.67 4.01
CA VAL A 114 8.65 -3.48 4.90
C VAL A 114 9.92 -3.46 4.06
N ILE A 115 10.78 -2.46 4.27
CA ILE A 115 12.06 -2.41 3.54
C ILE A 115 13.02 -3.44 4.14
N ASP A 116 13.17 -4.57 3.45
CA ASP A 116 14.04 -5.66 3.86
C ASP A 116 15.49 -5.49 3.40
N VAL A 117 16.37 -6.39 3.84
CA VAL A 117 17.79 -6.37 3.45
C VAL A 117 17.92 -6.58 1.93
N GLY A 118 18.41 -5.55 1.24
CA GLY A 118 18.62 -5.56 -0.21
C GLY A 118 17.62 -4.69 -0.97
N GLU A 119 16.58 -4.21 -0.30
CA GLU A 119 15.56 -3.33 -0.88
C GLU A 119 15.91 -1.85 -0.68
N GLN A 120 15.46 -1.02 -1.61
CA GLN A 120 15.56 0.44 -1.52
C GLN A 120 14.23 1.10 -1.15
N CYS A 121 13.12 0.38 -1.38
CA CYS A 121 11.76 0.77 -1.08
C CYS A 121 10.91 -0.50 -1.01
N ASP A 122 9.72 -0.39 -0.41
CA ASP A 122 8.65 -1.36 -0.54
C ASP A 122 7.34 -0.58 -0.42
N ASP A 123 6.52 -0.58 -1.46
CA ASP A 123 5.22 0.10 -1.49
C ASP A 123 4.04 -0.87 -1.37
N GLY A 124 4.28 -2.06 -0.81
CA GLY A 124 3.25 -3.03 -0.47
C GLY A 124 2.73 -3.83 -1.67
N ASN A 125 3.40 -3.76 -2.82
CA ASN A 125 3.08 -4.59 -3.98
C ASN A 125 4.34 -4.96 -4.80
N THR A 126 4.18 -5.88 -5.76
CA THR A 126 5.27 -6.38 -6.64
C THR A 126 5.11 -5.92 -8.09
N SER A 127 4.41 -4.82 -8.32
CA SER A 127 4.22 -4.25 -9.65
C SER A 127 5.05 -2.98 -9.83
N ASP A 128 5.14 -2.46 -11.05
CA ASP A 128 5.87 -1.21 -11.32
C ASP A 128 5.02 0.06 -11.07
N CYS A 129 3.80 -0.09 -10.56
CA CYS A 129 2.99 1.06 -10.16
C CYS A 129 3.42 1.57 -8.79
N GLY A 130 3.12 2.83 -8.50
CA GLY A 130 3.40 3.43 -7.20
C GLY A 130 4.82 3.97 -7.09
N THR A 131 5.32 4.07 -5.86
CA THR A 131 6.61 4.71 -5.59
C THR A 131 7.78 3.74 -5.58
N CYS A 132 7.53 2.43 -5.69
CA CYS A 132 8.54 1.40 -5.74
C CYS A 132 8.39 0.55 -7.01
N ASN A 133 9.50 0.07 -7.57
CA ASN A 133 9.42 -0.83 -8.73
C ASN A 133 9.12 -2.27 -8.30
N SER A 134 8.76 -3.13 -9.26
CA SER A 134 8.38 -4.54 -9.04
C SER A 134 9.44 -5.44 -8.38
N THR A 135 10.65 -4.93 -8.18
CA THR A 135 11.78 -5.66 -7.57
C THR A 135 12.30 -4.99 -6.32
N CYS A 136 11.67 -3.92 -5.85
CA CYS A 136 12.05 -3.16 -4.67
C CYS A 136 13.49 -2.62 -4.70
N THR A 137 14.02 -2.39 -5.90
CA THR A 137 15.39 -1.93 -6.13
C THR A 137 15.48 -0.45 -6.51
N VAL A 138 14.36 0.19 -6.85
CA VAL A 138 14.34 1.59 -7.29
C VAL A 138 13.14 2.31 -6.67
N PHE A 139 13.44 3.30 -5.83
CA PHE A 139 12.46 4.25 -5.34
C PHE A 139 12.25 5.38 -6.35
N THR A 140 11.01 5.59 -6.76
CA THR A 140 10.59 6.69 -7.64
C THR A 140 9.65 7.61 -6.88
N PRO A 141 10.10 8.79 -6.42
CA PRO A 141 9.23 9.70 -5.69
C PRO A 141 8.10 10.20 -6.59
N ALA A 142 6.89 10.26 -6.03
CA ALA A 142 5.74 10.80 -6.74
C ALA A 142 5.98 12.25 -7.16
N SER A 143 5.68 12.55 -8.42
CA SER A 143 5.85 13.88 -9.00
C SER A 143 4.69 14.22 -9.93
N ALA A 144 4.37 15.51 -10.02
CA ALA A 144 3.28 15.99 -10.84
C ALA A 144 3.73 16.25 -12.28
N ALA A 145 2.92 15.81 -13.24
CA ALA A 145 3.10 16.15 -14.64
C ALA A 145 3.06 17.67 -14.85
N THR A 146 3.89 18.19 -15.75
CA THR A 146 3.92 19.61 -16.10
C THR A 146 3.89 19.81 -17.60
N GLY A 147 3.26 20.89 -18.04
CA GLY A 147 3.15 21.25 -19.45
C GLY A 147 3.16 22.76 -19.65
N LEU A 148 3.29 23.19 -20.90
CA LEU A 148 3.34 24.61 -21.26
C LEU A 148 2.36 24.92 -22.39
N ILE A 149 1.72 26.09 -22.31
CA ILE A 149 0.98 26.69 -23.44
C ILE A 149 1.61 28.03 -23.77
N PHE A 150 2.04 28.19 -25.00
CA PHE A 150 2.48 29.46 -25.58
C PHE A 150 1.28 30.07 -26.30
N ALA A 151 0.73 31.15 -25.76
CA ALA A 151 -0.42 31.81 -26.33
C ALA A 151 -0.02 32.71 -27.51
N ALA A 152 -0.86 32.75 -28.55
CA ALA A 152 -0.76 33.78 -29.58
C ALA A 152 -1.55 35.04 -29.17
N ALA A 153 -1.29 36.17 -29.82
CA ALA A 153 -2.11 37.37 -29.67
C ALA A 153 -3.49 37.17 -30.32
N ALA A 154 -4.52 37.87 -29.84
CA ALA A 154 -5.90 37.68 -30.31
C ALA A 154 -6.07 37.86 -31.83
N LYS A 155 -5.32 38.80 -32.44
CA LYS A 155 -5.31 39.03 -33.89
C LYS A 155 -4.92 37.80 -34.72
N ASP A 156 -4.19 36.85 -34.12
CA ASP A 156 -3.71 35.64 -34.79
C ASP A 156 -4.64 34.43 -34.55
N MET A 157 -5.63 34.57 -33.66
CA MET A 157 -6.56 33.51 -33.25
C MET A 157 -7.86 33.54 -34.05
N LYS A 158 -8.54 32.40 -34.15
CA LYS A 158 -9.83 32.22 -34.81
C LYS A 158 -10.83 31.51 -33.91
N VAL A 159 -12.12 31.77 -34.13
CA VAL A 159 -13.22 31.10 -33.40
C VAL A 159 -13.29 29.58 -33.64
N THR A 160 -12.63 29.09 -34.70
CA THR A 160 -12.51 27.65 -35.01
C THR A 160 -11.33 26.98 -34.32
N ASP A 161 -10.41 27.76 -33.76
CA ASP A 161 -9.24 27.22 -33.10
C ASP A 161 -9.66 26.56 -31.77
N THR A 162 -9.01 25.45 -31.42
CA THR A 162 -9.29 24.72 -30.17
C THR A 162 -8.03 24.09 -29.62
N PHE A 163 -7.99 23.85 -28.32
CA PHE A 163 -7.01 22.95 -27.70
C PHE A 163 -7.66 22.10 -26.62
N THR A 164 -7.06 20.96 -26.30
CA THR A 164 -7.62 19.95 -25.41
C THR A 164 -6.59 19.58 -24.34
N VAL A 165 -7.00 19.70 -23.08
CA VAL A 165 -6.19 19.32 -21.91
C VAL A 165 -6.87 18.14 -21.21
N ARG A 166 -6.04 17.24 -20.66
CA ARG A 166 -6.47 16.05 -19.93
C ARG A 166 -5.77 16.01 -18.57
N ASP A 167 -6.44 15.47 -17.56
CA ASP A 167 -5.93 15.31 -16.19
C ASP A 167 -5.94 13.84 -15.74
N GLY A 168 -5.78 12.90 -16.68
CA GLY A 168 -5.87 11.46 -16.42
C GLY A 168 -7.31 10.93 -16.40
N ALA A 169 -8.25 11.65 -15.76
CA ALA A 169 -9.63 11.21 -15.57
C ALA A 169 -10.61 11.89 -16.54
N THR A 170 -10.38 13.16 -16.85
CA THR A 170 -11.28 14.01 -17.62
C THR A 170 -10.55 14.67 -18.78
N MET A 171 -11.32 14.99 -19.83
CA MET A 171 -10.84 15.68 -21.01
C MET A 171 -11.70 16.92 -21.24
N LYS A 172 -11.05 18.06 -21.44
CA LYS A 172 -11.73 19.32 -21.76
C LYS A 172 -11.13 19.93 -23.02
N THR A 173 -11.99 20.27 -23.96
CA THR A 173 -11.63 21.02 -25.16
C THR A 173 -12.06 22.47 -25.00
N PHE A 174 -11.08 23.36 -25.04
CA PHE A 174 -11.24 24.79 -24.97
C PHE A 174 -11.32 25.35 -26.39
N GLY A 175 -12.31 26.21 -26.62
CA GLY A 175 -12.43 26.97 -27.87
C GLY A 175 -12.37 28.47 -27.63
N PHE A 176 -12.25 29.23 -28.71
CA PHE A 176 -12.21 30.69 -28.65
C PHE A 176 -13.52 31.31 -29.13
N THR A 177 -13.93 32.41 -28.53
CA THR A 177 -15.18 33.11 -28.88
C THR A 177 -15.01 34.62 -28.83
N THR A 178 -15.70 35.33 -29.73
CA THR A 178 -15.80 36.79 -29.70
C THR A 178 -17.05 37.27 -28.95
N ASN A 179 -17.90 36.35 -28.48
CA ASN A 179 -19.06 36.70 -27.66
C ASN A 179 -18.61 37.07 -26.25
N THR A 180 -18.60 38.36 -25.95
CA THR A 180 -18.18 38.92 -24.66
C THR A 180 -19.11 38.58 -23.49
N ASN A 181 -20.33 38.10 -23.76
CA ASN A 181 -21.29 37.67 -22.75
C ASN A 181 -21.26 36.16 -22.49
N ASN A 182 -20.31 35.43 -23.08
CA ASN A 182 -20.20 34.00 -22.89
C ASN A 182 -19.85 33.66 -21.42
N THR A 183 -20.60 32.72 -20.84
CA THR A 183 -20.37 32.24 -19.46
C THR A 183 -19.82 30.81 -19.42
N ASP A 184 -19.65 30.13 -20.56
CA ASP A 184 -19.06 28.80 -20.62
C ASP A 184 -17.55 28.89 -20.33
N PRO A 185 -17.03 28.26 -19.25
CA PRO A 185 -15.61 28.31 -18.90
C PRO A 185 -14.70 27.64 -19.95
N LEU A 186 -15.25 26.80 -20.85
CA LEU A 186 -14.50 26.18 -21.95
C LEU A 186 -14.39 27.07 -23.19
N LYS A 187 -14.90 28.31 -23.12
CA LYS A 187 -14.86 29.27 -24.22
C LYS A 187 -14.10 30.53 -23.79
N ILE A 188 -12.89 30.67 -24.33
CA ILE A 188 -11.99 31.78 -24.05
C ILE A 188 -12.39 32.97 -24.91
N ILE A 189 -12.73 34.07 -24.24
CA ILE A 189 -13.16 35.31 -24.91
C ILE A 189 -11.93 36.04 -25.46
N PHE A 190 -11.98 36.45 -26.73
CA PHE A 190 -10.93 37.26 -27.35
C PHE A 190 -11.53 38.30 -28.31
N ASP A 191 -10.82 39.41 -28.52
CA ASP A 191 -11.17 40.39 -29.55
C ASP A 191 -10.01 40.52 -30.58
N PRO A 192 -10.18 40.02 -31.81
CA PRO A 192 -9.14 40.12 -32.85
C PRO A 192 -8.74 41.55 -33.22
N MET A 193 -9.59 42.54 -32.92
CA MET A 193 -9.39 43.95 -33.26
C MET A 193 -8.79 44.74 -32.09
N ASP A 194 -8.80 44.20 -30.87
CA ASP A 194 -8.23 44.84 -29.69
C ASP A 194 -6.72 44.57 -29.62
N ALA A 195 -5.92 45.60 -29.88
CA ALA A 195 -4.47 45.52 -29.79
C ALA A 195 -3.95 45.26 -28.36
N THR A 196 -4.79 45.44 -27.33
CA THR A 196 -4.43 45.15 -25.94
C THR A 196 -4.54 43.66 -25.60
N ASP A 197 -5.28 42.88 -26.39
CA ASP A 197 -5.33 41.41 -26.32
C ASP A 197 -4.03 40.79 -26.91
N THR A 198 -2.92 41.15 -26.29
CA THR A 198 -1.59 40.59 -26.52
C THR A 198 -1.54 39.11 -26.19
N ASN A 199 -0.47 38.42 -26.61
CA ASN A 199 -0.18 37.05 -26.18
C ASN A 199 -0.21 36.90 -24.65
N ASN A 200 0.28 37.90 -23.91
CA ASN A 200 0.21 37.91 -22.45
C ASN A 200 -1.22 37.93 -21.91
N GLN A 201 -2.09 38.79 -22.48
CA GLN A 201 -3.51 38.82 -22.08
C GLN A 201 -4.22 37.52 -22.46
N MET A 202 -3.95 36.98 -23.65
CA MET A 202 -4.49 35.69 -24.07
C MET A 202 -4.06 34.55 -23.15
N ALA A 203 -2.80 34.52 -22.74
CA ALA A 203 -2.30 33.54 -21.79
C ALA A 203 -3.03 33.62 -20.44
N ILE A 204 -3.25 34.83 -19.91
CA ILE A 204 -4.05 35.05 -18.68
C ILE A 204 -5.46 34.45 -18.85
N LYS A 205 -6.14 34.76 -19.95
CA LYS A 205 -7.51 34.26 -20.21
C LYS A 205 -7.53 32.72 -20.34
N ILE A 206 -6.53 32.12 -20.98
CA ILE A 206 -6.36 30.67 -21.06
C ILE A 206 -6.19 30.07 -19.65
N GLY A 207 -5.31 30.63 -18.83
CA GLY A 207 -5.07 30.14 -17.47
C GLY A 207 -6.32 30.20 -16.58
N VAL A 208 -7.10 31.28 -16.68
CA VAL A 208 -8.39 31.41 -15.98
C VAL A 208 -9.39 30.36 -16.45
N ALA A 209 -9.52 30.15 -17.77
CA ALA A 209 -10.42 29.15 -18.34
C ALA A 209 -10.07 27.72 -17.87
N ILE A 210 -8.78 27.35 -17.89
CA ILE A 210 -8.32 26.04 -17.39
C ILE A 210 -8.64 25.90 -15.90
N SER A 211 -8.34 26.93 -15.10
CA SER A 211 -8.61 26.90 -13.65
C SER A 211 -10.10 26.79 -13.32
N ALA A 212 -10.99 27.27 -14.19
CA ALA A 212 -12.45 27.18 -14.03
C ALA A 212 -13.06 25.90 -14.64
N SER A 213 -12.27 25.07 -15.32
CA SER A 213 -12.77 23.92 -16.10
C SER A 213 -13.13 22.68 -15.27
N GLY A 214 -12.71 22.64 -14.00
CA GLY A 214 -12.83 21.49 -13.12
C GLY A 214 -11.79 20.39 -13.36
N LEU A 215 -10.76 20.65 -14.19
CA LEU A 215 -9.60 19.78 -14.32
C LEU A 215 -8.73 19.82 -13.05
N HIS A 216 -8.07 18.71 -12.75
CA HIS A 216 -6.97 18.59 -11.77
C HIS A 216 -5.66 19.20 -12.30
N ILE A 217 -5.74 20.43 -12.82
CA ILE A 217 -4.62 21.16 -13.42
C ILE A 217 -4.58 22.57 -12.84
N LEU A 218 -3.46 22.90 -12.19
CA LEU A 218 -3.13 24.27 -11.85
C LEU A 218 -2.54 24.96 -13.08
N ALA A 219 -3.11 26.09 -13.49
CA ALA A 219 -2.60 26.90 -14.59
C ALA A 219 -2.09 28.26 -14.08
N ALA A 220 -0.78 28.48 -14.19
CA ALA A 220 -0.10 29.69 -13.70
C ALA A 220 0.62 30.43 -14.84
N GLN A 221 0.56 31.75 -14.83
CA GLN A 221 1.29 32.58 -15.81
C GLN A 221 2.77 32.67 -15.45
N LEU A 222 3.65 32.55 -16.44
CA LEU A 222 5.09 32.79 -16.27
C LEU A 222 5.43 34.25 -16.58
N GLY A 223 5.19 35.15 -15.62
CA GLY A 223 5.48 36.57 -15.77
C GLY A 223 4.66 37.23 -16.88
N VAL A 224 5.31 37.97 -17.79
CA VAL A 224 4.67 38.68 -18.92
C VAL A 224 4.92 38.02 -20.27
N THR A 225 5.23 36.73 -20.28
CA THR A 225 5.80 36.03 -21.45
C THR A 225 4.77 35.50 -22.44
N GLY A 226 3.47 35.55 -22.12
CA GLY A 226 2.43 34.86 -22.90
C GLY A 226 2.47 33.33 -22.75
N ILE A 227 3.11 32.84 -21.68
CA ILE A 227 3.25 31.41 -21.39
C ILE A 227 2.42 31.04 -20.17
N VAL A 228 1.65 29.97 -20.30
CA VAL A 228 0.93 29.32 -19.21
C VAL A 228 1.68 28.06 -18.82
N ASN A 229 2.13 27.99 -17.57
CA ASN A 229 2.62 26.77 -16.96
C ASN A 229 1.46 25.97 -16.40
N LEU A 230 1.35 24.71 -16.81
CA LEU A 230 0.39 23.76 -16.30
C LEU A 230 1.09 22.80 -15.35
N THR A 231 0.44 22.49 -14.24
CA THR A 231 0.93 21.51 -13.27
C THR A 231 -0.24 20.68 -12.81
N HIS A 232 -0.12 19.36 -12.91
CA HIS A 232 -1.12 18.46 -12.39
C HIS A 232 -1.24 18.65 -10.88
N THR A 233 -2.46 18.70 -10.33
CA THR A 233 -2.65 18.94 -8.90
C THR A 233 -2.31 17.71 -8.05
N LEU A 234 -2.22 16.55 -8.69
CA LEU A 234 -1.86 15.28 -8.10
C LEU A 234 -0.49 14.83 -8.62
N ALA A 235 0.33 14.23 -7.76
CA ALA A 235 1.64 13.73 -8.11
C ALA A 235 1.50 12.30 -8.67
N THR A 236 1.34 12.19 -9.98
CA THR A 236 1.03 10.92 -10.65
C THR A 236 1.52 10.89 -12.09
N SER A 237 1.90 9.70 -12.55
CA SER A 237 2.17 9.37 -13.96
C SER A 237 0.91 9.46 -14.83
N GLN A 238 -0.30 9.35 -14.26
CA GLN A 238 -1.55 9.47 -15.02
C GLN A 238 -1.77 10.86 -15.61
N GLY A 239 -1.06 11.86 -15.07
CA GLY A 239 -1.05 13.21 -15.60
C GLY A 239 -0.26 13.36 -16.90
N ASP A 240 0.56 12.39 -17.29
CA ASP A 240 1.45 12.46 -18.45
C ASP A 240 0.69 12.25 -19.78
N LEU A 241 -0.17 13.22 -20.08
CA LEU A 241 -1.03 13.21 -21.26
C LEU A 241 -0.76 14.43 -22.14
N ASP A 242 -0.58 14.16 -23.43
CA ASP A 242 -0.36 15.19 -24.43
C ASP A 242 -1.51 16.20 -24.46
N ILE A 243 -1.13 17.47 -24.62
CA ILE A 243 -2.06 18.55 -24.93
C ILE A 243 -2.21 18.56 -26.45
N ALA A 244 -3.45 18.38 -26.92
CA ALA A 244 -3.73 18.39 -28.36
C ALA A 244 -4.27 19.77 -28.75
N ASP A 245 -3.77 20.35 -29.83
CA ASP A 245 -4.29 21.59 -30.38
C ASP A 245 -4.73 21.43 -31.84
N ASN A 246 -5.64 22.29 -32.24
CA ASN A 246 -6.06 22.52 -33.61
C ASN A 246 -6.14 24.03 -33.80
N VAL A 247 -4.99 24.69 -33.66
CA VAL A 247 -4.85 26.15 -33.80
C VAL A 247 -4.14 26.45 -35.11
N SER A 248 -4.74 27.34 -35.92
CA SER A 248 -4.26 27.58 -37.27
C SER A 248 -3.01 28.46 -37.38
N THR A 249 -2.62 29.15 -36.31
CA THR A 249 -1.43 30.00 -36.26
C THR A 249 -0.25 29.26 -35.63
N SER A 250 0.96 29.47 -36.17
CA SER A 250 2.20 28.95 -35.59
C SER A 250 2.66 29.72 -34.34
N ASN A 251 1.99 30.83 -34.01
CA ASN A 251 2.28 31.63 -32.81
C ASN A 251 1.65 31.04 -31.55
N PHE A 252 0.83 29.99 -31.69
CA PHE A 252 0.30 29.20 -30.58
C PHE A 252 1.00 27.85 -30.58
N ALA A 253 1.44 27.40 -29.41
CA ALA A 253 2.04 26.08 -29.26
C ALA A 253 1.72 25.49 -27.90
N VAL A 254 1.61 24.17 -27.85
CA VAL A 254 1.40 23.41 -26.62
C VAL A 254 2.53 22.40 -26.48
N PHE A 255 2.96 22.20 -25.24
CA PHE A 255 3.93 21.19 -24.87
C PHE A 255 3.30 20.38 -23.75
N GLY A 256 3.19 19.07 -23.99
CA GLY A 256 2.38 18.14 -23.22
C GLY A 256 2.66 18.14 -21.72
N MET A 257 1.74 17.52 -20.99
CA MET A 257 1.94 17.21 -19.58
C MET A 257 2.92 16.02 -19.51
N THR A 258 4.10 16.22 -18.92
CA THR A 258 5.13 15.19 -18.79
C THR A 258 5.84 15.27 -17.45
N GLY A 259 6.53 14.20 -17.07
CA GLY A 259 7.38 14.15 -15.89
C GLY A 259 6.64 13.79 -14.61
N GLY A 260 5.39 13.37 -14.71
CA GLY A 260 4.65 12.75 -13.64
C GLY A 260 5.17 11.33 -13.35
N HIS A 261 5.23 10.97 -12.08
CA HIS A 261 5.68 9.64 -11.65
C HIS A 261 4.84 9.15 -10.46
N ALA A 262 4.77 7.83 -10.30
CA ALA A 262 4.02 7.11 -9.26
C ALA A 262 2.50 7.42 -9.31
N GLY A 263 1.78 7.12 -8.22
CA GLY A 263 0.38 7.49 -8.04
C GLY A 263 -0.52 6.89 -9.12
N ASP A 264 -0.26 5.66 -9.52
CA ASP A 264 -0.92 5.00 -10.65
C ASP A 264 -1.35 3.56 -10.35
N CYS A 265 -1.18 3.10 -9.11
CA CYS A 265 -1.73 1.82 -8.69
C CYS A 265 -3.26 1.82 -8.71
N GLY A 266 -3.83 0.80 -9.33
CA GLY A 266 -5.27 0.60 -9.42
C GLY A 266 -5.90 0.15 -8.10
N ALA A 267 -7.23 0.24 -8.01
CA ALA A 267 -7.98 -0.18 -6.82
C ALA A 267 -7.69 -1.64 -6.44
N GLY A 268 -7.46 -1.89 -5.15
CA GLY A 268 -7.16 -3.21 -4.59
C GLY A 268 -5.69 -3.64 -4.69
N VAL A 269 -4.84 -2.87 -5.37
CA VAL A 269 -3.37 -3.09 -5.34
C VAL A 269 -2.84 -2.66 -3.97
N GLY A 270 -1.81 -3.36 -3.48
CA GLY A 270 -1.17 -3.03 -2.22
C GLY A 270 -0.48 -1.66 -2.24
N CYS A 271 -0.47 -0.96 -1.11
CA CYS A 271 0.08 0.39 -0.98
C CYS A 271 0.62 0.64 0.42
N MET A 272 1.60 1.55 0.53
CA MET A 272 2.10 2.03 1.83
C MET A 272 1.78 3.51 2.05
N GLN A 273 1.54 4.25 0.98
CA GLN A 273 1.21 5.68 1.00
C GLN A 273 0.15 6.02 -0.03
N ASN A 274 -0.54 7.14 0.20
CA ASN A 274 -1.52 7.66 -0.76
C ASN A 274 -0.94 7.86 -2.16
N ASN A 275 0.32 8.26 -2.23
CA ASN A 275 1.02 8.53 -3.48
C ASN A 275 1.37 7.28 -4.29
N ASP A 276 1.09 6.08 -3.79
CA ASP A 276 1.17 4.85 -4.58
C ASP A 276 -0.07 4.70 -5.47
N CYS A 277 -1.23 5.17 -4.98
CA CYS A 277 -2.53 4.92 -5.57
C CYS A 277 -2.94 5.98 -6.59
N ALA A 278 -3.56 5.54 -7.69
CA ALA A 278 -4.24 6.41 -8.66
C ALA A 278 -5.29 7.32 -8.00
N SER A 279 -6.04 6.76 -7.05
CA SER A 279 -7.05 7.49 -6.28
C SER A 279 -6.47 8.46 -5.25
N HIS A 280 -5.15 8.44 -5.02
CA HIS A 280 -4.46 9.17 -3.95
C HIS A 280 -4.97 8.80 -2.55
N VAL A 281 -5.49 7.58 -2.40
CA VAL A 281 -5.98 7.05 -1.12
C VAL A 281 -5.50 5.62 -0.96
N CYS A 282 -4.56 5.44 -0.03
CA CYS A 282 -4.19 4.14 0.51
C CYS A 282 -5.01 3.88 1.77
N LYS A 283 -5.77 2.80 1.79
CA LYS A 283 -6.62 2.44 2.92
C LYS A 283 -5.79 1.91 4.09
N VAL A 284 -6.44 1.82 5.26
CA VAL A 284 -5.85 1.25 6.49
C VAL A 284 -5.49 -0.24 6.31
N ASP A 285 -6.13 -0.94 5.38
CA ASP A 285 -5.80 -2.33 5.03
C ASP A 285 -4.66 -2.45 4.01
N HIS A 286 -3.93 -1.36 3.76
CA HIS A 286 -2.83 -1.29 2.80
C HIS A 286 -3.24 -1.63 1.37
N THR A 287 -4.47 -1.30 0.97
CA THR A 287 -4.93 -1.41 -0.43
C THR A 287 -5.41 -0.08 -0.99
N CYS A 288 -5.15 0.14 -2.28
CA CYS A 288 -5.65 1.32 -2.98
C CYS A 288 -7.18 1.33 -3.08
N GLN A 289 -7.77 2.52 -2.90
CA GLN A 289 -9.21 2.76 -3.06
C GLN A 289 -9.65 2.73 -4.51
#